data_AF-A0A9Q1CB85-F1
#
_entry.id   AF-A0A9Q1CB85-F1
#
_cell.length_a   1.000
_cell.length_b   1.000
_cell.length_c   1.000
_cell.angle_alpha   90.00
_cell.angle_beta   90.00
_cell.angle_gamma   90.00
#
_symmetry.space_group_name_H-M   'P 1'
#
loop_
_entity.id
_entity.type
_entity.pdbx_description
1 polymer ?
#
loop_
_entity_poly.entity_id
_entity_poly.type
_entity_poly.pdbx_seq_one_letter_code
_entity_poly.pdbx_strand_id
1 'polypeptide(L)'
;MHFKHKYPINCDCDGSKYLVTNDSSYIQKAQIVVFTNGITRNVTPDEWRKYHSKRRKSQVWVLGTMESPQTIRVLLPPEDMNMVYNWSYTYHSKTDFPTPYGGYKEYRKQQSISTNWFSQKKNLISWTSSHCPLPKSTYRRRHFVYSLRKYLNISMYGSCGDGRLDGSDFHASMRSHKFALALENSCCSEYITEKFWNALTLYNQVPVVYGATREEYERIAPPGSFIFVQDFSSLKELAAYIKRVGNNESEYNMYHSWRKFGYSYKIKMWENMVYHCHSVCRMASKLKEVEAGNVFHFNEKGMAYYGGCRKCQKEINLVTGNDA
;
A
#
# COMPACT_ATOMS: atom_id res chain seq x y z
N MET A 1 4.68 -14.19 0.96
CA MET A 1 4.96 -14.76 2.29
C MET A 1 3.64 -15.12 2.95
N HIS A 2 3.36 -16.40 3.13
CA HIS A 2 2.34 -16.84 4.07
C HIS A 2 2.97 -16.83 5.46
N PHE A 3 2.73 -15.78 6.22
CA PHE A 3 3.07 -15.77 7.63
C PHE A 3 2.14 -16.77 8.32
N LYS A 4 2.60 -18.02 8.53
CA LYS A 4 1.91 -18.99 9.38
C LYS A 4 2.05 -18.53 10.84
N HIS A 5 1.22 -17.59 11.25
CA HIS A 5 1.09 -17.25 12.67
C HIS A 5 0.39 -18.42 13.37
N LYS A 6 0.96 -18.84 14.50
CA LYS A 6 0.36 -19.86 15.35
C LYS A 6 -0.67 -19.16 16.24
N TYR A 7 -1.95 -19.44 15.99
CA TYR A 7 -3.03 -19.11 16.91
C TYR A 7 -3.21 -20.25 17.93
N PRO A 8 -3.74 -19.98 19.13
CA PRO A 8 -4.15 -18.67 19.65
C PRO A 8 -2.96 -17.79 20.10
N ILE A 9 -3.18 -16.48 20.17
CA ILE A 9 -2.22 -15.50 20.70
C ILE A 9 -2.84 -14.86 21.96
N ASN A 10 -2.05 -14.76 23.03
CA ASN A 10 -2.44 -14.02 24.23
C ASN A 10 -1.71 -12.67 24.24
N CYS A 11 -2.49 -11.60 24.28
CA CYS A 11 -1.96 -10.23 24.35
C CYS A 11 -2.30 -9.62 25.71
N ASP A 12 -1.33 -8.99 26.34
CA ASP A 12 -1.53 -8.19 27.55
C ASP A 12 -1.51 -6.71 27.17
N CYS A 13 -2.61 -6.02 27.43
CA CYS A 13 -2.80 -4.61 27.13
C CYS A 13 -3.16 -3.89 28.43
N ASP A 14 -2.13 -3.35 29.09
CA ASP A 14 -2.23 -2.64 30.37
C ASP A 14 -2.94 -3.48 31.46
N GLY A 15 -2.55 -4.76 31.60
CA GLY A 15 -3.09 -5.71 32.57
C GLY A 15 -4.39 -6.40 32.13
N SER A 16 -4.99 -5.98 31.01
CA SER A 16 -6.14 -6.66 30.40
C SER A 16 -5.67 -7.71 29.40
N LYS A 17 -6.07 -8.97 29.60
CA LYS A 17 -5.68 -10.09 28.73
C LYS A 17 -6.67 -10.31 27.60
N TYR A 18 -6.17 -10.34 26.37
CA TYR A 18 -6.93 -10.58 25.14
C TYR A 18 -6.48 -11.87 24.46
N LEU A 19 -7.44 -12.77 24.22
CA LEU A 19 -7.25 -13.97 23.41
C LEU A 19 -7.56 -13.66 21.94
N VAL A 20 -6.59 -13.85 21.05
CA VAL A 20 -6.76 -13.74 19.60
C VAL A 20 -6.75 -15.13 19.00
N THR A 21 -7.79 -15.47 18.23
CA THR A 21 -7.93 -16.77 17.57
C THR A 21 -8.51 -16.60 16.16
N ASN A 22 -8.20 -17.55 15.28
CA ASN A 22 -8.84 -17.68 13.96
C ASN A 22 -9.92 -18.78 13.93
N ASP A 23 -10.24 -19.38 15.09
CA ASP A 23 -11.34 -20.34 15.25
C ASP A 23 -12.69 -19.61 15.18
N SER A 24 -13.46 -19.89 14.13
CA SER A 24 -14.76 -19.26 13.88
C SER A 24 -15.83 -19.62 14.93
N SER A 25 -15.62 -20.68 15.73
CA SER A 25 -16.53 -21.03 16.83
C SER A 25 -16.57 -19.94 17.93
N TYR A 26 -15.52 -19.11 18.02
CA TYR A 26 -15.44 -18.01 18.98
C TYR A 26 -16.13 -16.73 18.50
N ILE A 27 -16.59 -16.65 17.24
CA ILE A 27 -17.19 -15.43 16.67
C ILE A 27 -18.31 -14.90 17.56
N GLN A 28 -19.21 -15.75 18.09
CA GLN A 28 -20.29 -15.28 18.95
C GLN A 28 -19.80 -14.74 20.31
N LYS A 29 -18.69 -15.27 20.84
CA LYS A 29 -18.14 -14.93 22.16
C LYS A 29 -17.16 -13.75 22.11
N ALA A 30 -16.58 -13.47 20.96
CA ALA A 30 -15.62 -12.39 20.77
C ALA A 30 -16.24 -11.00 21.04
N GLN A 31 -15.47 -10.11 21.65
CA GLN A 31 -15.80 -8.67 21.75
C GLN A 31 -15.53 -7.96 20.42
N ILE A 32 -14.44 -8.33 19.75
CA ILE A 32 -13.99 -7.77 18.47
C ILE A 32 -13.84 -8.90 17.46
N VAL A 33 -14.43 -8.74 16.28
CA VAL A 33 -14.28 -9.65 15.13
C VAL A 33 -13.62 -8.88 13.99
N VAL A 34 -12.44 -9.34 13.54
CA VAL A 34 -11.68 -8.67 12.48
C VAL A 34 -11.77 -9.46 11.19
N PHE A 35 -12.27 -8.82 10.14
CA PHE A 35 -12.36 -9.39 8.79
C PHE A 35 -11.12 -8.98 7.99
N THR A 36 -10.40 -9.96 7.45
CA THR A 36 -9.09 -9.77 6.80
C THR A 36 -8.96 -10.58 5.51
N ASN A 37 -8.14 -10.07 4.59
CA ASN A 37 -7.86 -10.74 3.31
C ASN A 37 -7.18 -12.13 3.45
N GLY A 38 -6.63 -12.47 4.61
CA GLY A 38 -6.01 -13.77 4.83
C GLY A 38 -7.03 -14.84 5.25
N ILE A 39 -7.76 -14.56 6.34
CA ILE A 39 -8.56 -15.55 7.05
C ILE A 39 -10.01 -15.53 6.55
N THR A 40 -10.59 -14.35 6.32
CA THR A 40 -12.01 -14.21 5.97
C THR A 40 -12.24 -14.02 4.47
N ARG A 41 -11.22 -14.21 3.63
CA ARG A 41 -11.34 -14.06 2.17
C ARG A 41 -12.32 -15.02 1.49
N ASN A 42 -12.64 -16.13 2.15
CA ASN A 42 -13.51 -17.17 1.63
C ASN A 42 -14.86 -17.24 2.36
N VAL A 43 -15.20 -16.23 3.17
CA VAL A 43 -16.50 -16.19 3.85
C VAL A 43 -17.59 -16.03 2.81
N THR A 44 -18.47 -17.01 2.72
CA THR A 44 -19.63 -17.03 1.81
C THR A 44 -20.73 -16.07 2.28
N PRO A 45 -21.65 -15.65 1.40
CA PRO A 45 -22.81 -14.86 1.80
C PRO A 45 -23.63 -15.51 2.93
N ASP A 46 -23.76 -16.83 2.94
CA ASP A 46 -24.51 -17.55 3.99
C ASP A 46 -23.77 -17.55 5.33
N GLU A 47 -22.44 -17.65 5.31
CA GLU A 47 -21.64 -17.46 6.51
C GLU A 47 -21.74 -16.02 7.04
N TRP A 48 -21.70 -15.01 6.16
CA TRP A 48 -21.98 -13.62 6.55
C TRP A 48 -23.32 -13.49 7.27
N ARG A 49 -24.40 -14.04 6.67
CA ARG A 49 -25.74 -14.03 7.27
C ARG A 49 -25.77 -14.75 8.61
N LYS A 50 -25.13 -15.92 8.71
CA LYS A 50 -25.02 -16.70 9.95
C LYS A 50 -24.26 -15.95 11.04
N TYR A 51 -23.17 -15.27 10.72
CA TYR A 51 -22.40 -14.48 11.69
C TYR A 51 -23.19 -13.25 12.12
N HIS A 52 -23.85 -12.58 11.18
CA HIS A 52 -24.65 -11.39 11.46
C HIS A 52 -25.90 -11.68 12.29
N SER A 53 -26.64 -12.76 11.99
CA SER A 53 -27.88 -13.11 12.73
C SER A 53 -27.63 -13.44 14.21
N LYS A 54 -26.40 -13.83 14.52
CA LYS A 54 -25.92 -14.20 15.86
C LYS A 54 -25.08 -13.10 16.52
N ARG A 55 -24.96 -11.95 15.87
CA ARG A 55 -24.13 -10.84 16.31
C ARG A 55 -24.78 -10.14 17.51
N ARG A 56 -24.03 -10.03 18.60
CA ARG A 56 -24.45 -9.25 19.78
C ARG A 56 -24.32 -7.76 19.49
N LYS A 57 -25.22 -6.93 20.04
CA LYS A 57 -25.19 -5.46 19.86
C LYS A 57 -23.88 -4.82 20.32
N SER A 58 -23.25 -5.37 21.36
CA SER A 58 -21.95 -4.92 21.88
C SER A 58 -20.74 -5.41 21.09
N GLN A 59 -20.93 -6.30 20.11
CA GLN A 59 -19.82 -6.83 19.33
C GLN A 59 -19.38 -5.88 18.22
N VAL A 60 -18.06 -5.64 18.17
CA VAL A 60 -17.41 -4.74 17.23
C VAL A 60 -16.86 -5.52 16.04
N TRP A 61 -17.27 -5.15 14.82
CA TRP A 61 -16.74 -5.73 13.59
C TRP A 61 -15.78 -4.75 12.93
N VAL A 62 -14.59 -5.23 12.59
CA VAL A 62 -13.49 -4.41 12.07
C VAL A 62 -13.11 -4.86 10.68
N LEU A 63 -13.05 -3.94 9.71
CA LEU A 63 -12.42 -4.18 8.42
C LEU A 63 -10.91 -4.02 8.56
N GLY A 64 -10.17 -5.13 8.52
CA GLY A 64 -8.71 -5.15 8.65
C GLY A 64 -8.00 -5.52 7.35
N THR A 65 -7.53 -4.53 6.60
CA THR A 65 -6.84 -4.79 5.33
C THR A 65 -5.90 -3.66 4.93
N MET A 66 -4.74 -4.04 4.41
CA MET A 66 -3.80 -3.12 3.75
C MET A 66 -4.05 -3.02 2.24
N GLU A 67 -4.94 -3.86 1.70
CA GLU A 67 -5.25 -3.90 0.28
C GLU A 67 -6.33 -2.87 -0.10
N SER A 68 -6.30 -2.47 -1.37
CA SER A 68 -7.34 -1.62 -1.93
C SER A 68 -8.71 -2.31 -1.94
N PRO A 69 -9.81 -1.55 -1.85
CA PRO A 69 -11.16 -2.11 -2.01
C PRO A 69 -11.42 -2.63 -3.43
N GLN A 70 -10.67 -2.15 -4.43
CA GLN A 70 -10.80 -2.59 -5.82
C GLN A 70 -10.22 -3.99 -6.03
N THR A 71 -9.21 -4.39 -5.24
CA THR A 71 -8.60 -5.72 -5.28
C THR A 71 -9.31 -6.70 -4.36
N ILE A 72 -9.79 -6.25 -3.19
CA ILE A 72 -10.40 -7.13 -2.18
C ILE A 72 -11.88 -6.83 -1.99
N ARG A 73 -12.70 -7.21 -2.98
CA ARG A 73 -14.16 -7.11 -2.91
C ARG A 73 -14.80 -8.11 -1.95
N VAL A 74 -14.11 -9.22 -1.66
CA VAL A 74 -14.62 -10.29 -0.77
C VAL A 74 -14.81 -9.87 0.68
N LEU A 75 -14.20 -8.74 1.08
CA LEU A 75 -14.41 -8.15 2.41
C LEU A 75 -15.59 -7.17 2.43
N LEU A 76 -16.26 -6.91 1.31
CA LEU A 76 -17.51 -6.16 1.33
C LEU A 76 -18.64 -7.10 1.76
N PRO A 77 -19.48 -6.68 2.72
CA PRO A 77 -20.64 -7.48 3.08
C PRO A 77 -21.62 -7.57 1.91
N PRO A 78 -22.45 -8.63 1.85
CA PRO A 78 -23.52 -8.74 0.85
C PRO A 78 -24.41 -7.49 0.84
N GLU A 79 -24.72 -6.98 -0.35
CA GLU A 79 -25.41 -5.69 -0.52
C GLU A 79 -26.82 -5.68 0.09
N ASP A 80 -27.49 -6.83 0.10
CA ASP A 80 -28.81 -7.06 0.69
C ASP A 80 -28.83 -6.99 2.22
N MET A 81 -27.67 -7.10 2.88
CA MET A 81 -27.61 -7.14 4.35
C MET A 81 -27.63 -5.76 5.02
N ASN A 82 -27.50 -4.66 4.24
CA ASN A 82 -27.41 -3.28 4.73
C ASN A 82 -26.55 -3.12 6.00
N MET A 83 -25.40 -3.79 6.00
CA MET A 83 -24.51 -3.89 7.15
C MET A 83 -23.23 -3.09 6.88
N VAL A 84 -22.75 -2.40 7.90
CA VAL A 84 -21.48 -1.68 7.89
C VAL A 84 -20.55 -2.22 8.98
N TYR A 85 -19.25 -2.08 8.76
CA TYR A 85 -18.26 -2.30 9.81
C TYR A 85 -18.32 -1.19 10.85
N ASN A 86 -17.92 -1.51 12.08
CA ASN A 86 -17.82 -0.52 13.14
C ASN A 86 -16.55 0.30 13.02
N TRP A 87 -15.42 -0.38 12.79
CA TRP A 87 -14.11 0.23 12.69
C TRP A 87 -13.37 -0.22 11.43
N SER A 88 -12.37 0.57 11.08
CA SER A 88 -11.48 0.39 9.96
C SER A 88 -10.03 0.36 10.39
N TYR A 89 -9.31 -0.67 9.94
CA TYR A 89 -7.89 -0.84 10.14
C TYR A 89 -7.25 -0.98 8.76
N THR A 90 -6.95 0.16 8.13
CA THR A 90 -6.44 0.20 6.75
C THR A 90 -5.33 1.23 6.57
N TYR A 91 -4.83 1.36 5.34
CA TYR A 91 -3.74 2.28 5.00
C TYR A 91 -4.12 3.77 5.04
N HIS A 92 -5.41 4.11 4.94
CA HIS A 92 -5.85 5.49 4.79
C HIS A 92 -5.81 6.24 6.13
N SER A 93 -5.30 7.47 6.11
CA SER A 93 -5.18 8.38 7.28
C SER A 93 -6.47 8.65 8.06
N LYS A 94 -7.64 8.50 7.42
CA LYS A 94 -8.97 8.80 8.01
C LYS A 94 -9.66 7.57 8.61
N THR A 95 -8.95 6.44 8.69
CA THR A 95 -9.49 5.23 9.32
C THR A 95 -9.35 5.26 10.84
N ASP A 96 -10.07 4.39 11.52
CA ASP A 96 -10.01 4.25 12.98
C ASP A 96 -8.61 3.86 13.45
N PHE A 97 -7.92 3.03 12.67
CA PHE A 97 -6.57 2.57 12.94
C PHE A 97 -5.71 2.72 11.67
N PRO A 98 -5.21 3.93 11.38
CA PRO A 98 -4.36 4.18 10.23
C PRO A 98 -3.09 3.34 10.32
N THR A 99 -2.76 2.70 9.21
CA THR A 99 -1.55 1.88 9.07
C THR A 99 -0.95 2.14 7.68
N PRO A 100 -0.34 3.32 7.44
CA PRO A 100 0.30 3.59 6.15
C PRO A 100 1.48 2.64 5.92
N TYR A 101 1.96 2.55 4.68
CA TYR A 101 3.10 1.67 4.36
C TYR A 101 4.46 2.27 4.75
N GLY A 102 4.53 3.58 4.99
CA GLY A 102 5.76 4.29 5.34
C GLY A 102 5.52 5.77 5.57
N GLY A 103 6.60 6.50 5.81
CA GLY A 103 6.58 7.94 6.02
C GLY A 103 7.96 8.57 5.88
N TYR A 104 7.98 9.89 5.94
CA TYR A 104 9.19 10.71 5.98
C TYR A 104 9.25 11.47 7.31
N LYS A 105 10.44 11.61 7.87
CA LYS A 105 10.69 12.42 9.06
C LYS A 105 11.91 13.29 8.86
N GLU A 106 11.74 14.58 9.08
CA GLU A 106 12.82 15.55 9.05
C GLU A 106 13.74 15.41 10.27
N TYR A 107 15.02 15.68 10.03
CA TYR A 107 16.00 15.84 11.08
C TYR A 107 15.85 17.20 11.74
N ARG A 108 16.21 17.30 13.02
CA ARG A 108 16.31 18.58 13.71
C ARG A 108 17.43 19.46 13.15
N LYS A 109 18.46 18.85 12.58
CA LYS A 109 19.61 19.51 11.96
C LYS A 109 19.98 18.79 10.68
N GLN A 110 20.35 19.56 9.66
CA GLN A 110 20.83 19.03 8.39
C GLN A 110 22.04 18.12 8.60
N GLN A 111 22.06 16.99 7.90
CA GLN A 111 23.16 16.03 7.92
C GLN A 111 24.13 16.31 6.78
N SER A 112 25.43 16.09 7.03
CA SER A 112 26.47 16.13 6.01
C SER A 112 26.52 14.80 5.26
N ILE A 113 25.68 14.65 4.23
CA ILE A 113 25.66 13.49 3.34
C ILE A 113 26.22 13.88 1.98
N SER A 114 27.31 13.21 1.57
CA SER A 114 28.02 13.43 0.30
C SER A 114 27.95 12.22 -0.66
N THR A 115 27.03 11.28 -0.41
CA THR A 115 26.89 10.08 -1.24
C THR A 115 26.51 10.43 -2.69
N ASN A 116 27.36 10.06 -3.65
CA ASN A 116 26.99 10.04 -5.06
C ASN A 116 26.17 8.76 -5.33
N TRP A 117 24.86 8.92 -5.46
CA TRP A 117 23.95 7.81 -5.76
C TRP A 117 24.00 7.41 -7.22
N PHE A 118 24.35 8.32 -8.13
CA PHE A 118 24.41 8.05 -9.56
C PHE A 118 25.41 6.92 -9.87
N SER A 119 26.60 6.96 -9.27
CA SER A 119 27.69 6.00 -9.49
C SER A 119 27.41 4.61 -8.90
N GLN A 120 26.47 4.49 -7.96
CA GLN A 120 26.08 3.20 -7.38
C GLN A 120 25.11 2.41 -8.26
N LYS A 121 24.61 3.00 -9.34
CA LYS A 121 23.56 2.43 -10.18
C LYS A 121 24.09 2.11 -11.56
N LYS A 122 23.84 0.88 -12.02
CA LYS A 122 24.26 0.37 -13.32
C LYS A 122 23.14 0.42 -14.34
N ASN A 123 21.94 0.02 -13.92
CA ASN A 123 20.79 -0.12 -14.79
C ASN A 123 19.87 1.09 -14.68
N LEU A 124 19.14 1.41 -15.76
CA LEU A 124 18.29 2.60 -15.78
C LEU A 124 17.04 2.42 -14.92
N ILE A 125 16.16 1.48 -15.27
CA ILE A 125 14.84 1.39 -14.66
C ILE A 125 14.34 -0.05 -14.54
N SER A 126 13.73 -0.39 -13.41
CA SER A 126 13.09 -1.68 -13.18
C SER A 126 11.60 -1.58 -12.92
N TRP A 127 10.88 -2.66 -13.24
CA TRP A 127 9.50 -2.89 -12.80
C TRP A 127 9.38 -4.27 -12.18
N THR A 128 8.70 -4.36 -11.04
CA THR A 128 8.45 -5.64 -10.37
C THR A 128 6.97 -5.79 -10.10
N SER A 129 6.39 -6.91 -10.52
CA SER A 129 5.00 -7.22 -10.24
C SER A 129 4.75 -8.72 -10.32
N SER A 130 4.03 -9.25 -9.32
CA SER A 130 3.61 -10.65 -9.30
C SER A 130 2.08 -10.84 -9.30
N HIS A 131 1.34 -9.74 -9.46
CA HIS A 131 -0.12 -9.76 -9.41
C HIS A 131 -0.71 -9.32 -10.75
N CYS A 132 -0.91 -10.30 -11.64
CA CYS A 132 -1.55 -10.20 -12.94
C CYS A 132 -2.27 -11.54 -13.25
N PRO A 133 -3.45 -11.54 -13.91
CA PRO A 133 -4.25 -10.38 -14.29
C PRO A 133 -4.87 -9.68 -13.07
N LEU A 134 -5.32 -8.44 -13.25
CA LEU A 134 -6.08 -7.70 -12.24
C LEU A 134 -7.52 -7.49 -12.73
N PRO A 135 -8.50 -7.24 -11.83
CA PRO A 135 -9.86 -6.90 -12.23
C PRO A 135 -9.92 -5.68 -13.16
N LYS A 136 -10.94 -5.59 -14.03
CA LYS A 136 -11.12 -4.44 -14.94
C LYS A 136 -11.22 -3.09 -14.23
N SER A 137 -11.61 -3.07 -12.95
CA SER A 137 -11.72 -1.86 -12.12
C SER A 137 -10.38 -1.36 -11.57
N THR A 138 -9.25 -1.93 -11.99
CA THR A 138 -7.90 -1.61 -11.51
C THR A 138 -7.05 -1.06 -12.65
N TYR A 139 -5.89 -0.46 -12.34
CA TYR A 139 -5.01 0.07 -13.36
C TYR A 139 -4.43 -1.01 -14.27
N ARG A 140 -4.40 -0.75 -15.59
CA ARG A 140 -3.74 -1.58 -16.60
C ARG A 140 -2.21 -1.39 -16.58
N ARG A 141 -1.59 -1.59 -15.41
CA ARG A 141 -0.14 -1.39 -15.20
C ARG A 141 0.72 -2.12 -16.22
N ARG A 142 0.35 -3.38 -16.57
CA ARG A 142 1.09 -4.14 -17.57
C ARG A 142 1.07 -3.41 -18.92
N HIS A 143 -0.10 -2.96 -19.39
CA HIS A 143 -0.17 -2.21 -20.65
C HIS A 143 0.67 -0.92 -20.58
N PHE A 144 0.61 -0.18 -19.47
CA PHE A 144 1.45 0.99 -19.27
C PHE A 144 2.95 0.67 -19.44
N VAL A 145 3.44 -0.39 -18.79
CA VAL A 145 4.86 -0.76 -18.86
C VAL A 145 5.25 -1.23 -20.27
N TYR A 146 4.42 -2.04 -20.93
CA TYR A 146 4.71 -2.48 -22.31
C TYR A 146 4.70 -1.32 -23.30
N SER A 147 3.81 -0.34 -23.14
CA SER A 147 3.82 0.88 -23.96
C SER A 147 5.06 1.73 -23.70
N LEU A 148 5.48 1.89 -22.44
CA LEU A 148 6.70 2.62 -22.10
C LEU A 148 7.97 1.90 -22.58
N ARG A 149 7.96 0.56 -22.62
CA ARG A 149 9.07 -0.28 -23.12
C ARG A 149 9.41 -0.03 -24.59
N LYS A 150 8.49 0.57 -25.37
CA LYS A 150 8.77 1.03 -26.74
C LYS A 150 9.82 2.14 -26.80
N TYR A 151 9.95 2.93 -25.72
CA TYR A 151 10.85 4.08 -25.64
C TYR A 151 12.02 3.86 -24.67
N LEU A 152 11.90 2.92 -23.72
CA LEU A 152 12.90 2.62 -22.68
C LEU A 152 13.18 1.12 -22.59
N ASN A 153 14.44 0.74 -22.35
CA ASN A 153 14.74 -0.61 -21.90
C ASN A 153 14.39 -0.72 -20.40
N ILE A 154 13.39 -1.54 -20.07
CA ILE A 154 12.88 -1.72 -18.71
C ILE A 154 13.15 -3.15 -18.28
N SER A 155 13.88 -3.32 -17.17
CA SER A 155 14.09 -4.63 -16.56
C SER A 155 12.83 -5.06 -15.80
N MET A 156 12.13 -6.07 -16.30
CA MET A 156 10.84 -6.52 -15.77
C MET A 156 10.98 -7.84 -14.99
N TYR A 157 10.58 -7.84 -13.71
CA TYR A 157 10.70 -9.00 -12.83
C TYR A 157 9.36 -9.40 -12.18
N GLY A 158 9.27 -10.66 -11.74
CA GLY A 158 8.08 -11.26 -11.15
C GLY A 158 7.19 -11.96 -12.17
N SER A 159 6.07 -12.53 -11.73
CA SER A 159 5.18 -13.31 -12.63
C SER A 159 4.51 -12.46 -13.72
N CYS A 160 4.56 -11.14 -13.64
CA CYS A 160 4.07 -10.23 -14.69
C CYS A 160 5.17 -9.78 -15.68
N GLY A 161 6.44 -10.15 -15.43
CA GLY A 161 7.61 -9.72 -16.20
C GLY A 161 8.33 -10.87 -16.90
N ASP A 162 9.62 -10.69 -17.17
CA ASP A 162 10.43 -11.58 -17.99
C ASP A 162 11.07 -12.75 -17.18
N GLY A 163 10.71 -12.88 -15.89
CA GLY A 163 11.20 -13.96 -15.02
C GLY A 163 11.20 -13.60 -13.53
N ARG A 164 11.37 -14.60 -12.66
CA ARG A 164 11.50 -14.40 -11.20
C ARG A 164 12.97 -14.42 -10.82
N LEU A 165 13.43 -13.36 -10.18
CA LEU A 165 14.60 -13.42 -9.30
C LEU A 165 14.11 -13.74 -7.88
N ASP A 166 14.85 -14.52 -7.13
CA ASP A 166 14.55 -14.83 -5.74
C ASP A 166 15.57 -14.19 -4.78
N GLY A 167 15.23 -14.23 -3.49
CA GLY A 167 16.13 -13.89 -2.37
C GLY A 167 17.08 -12.71 -2.59
N SER A 168 18.37 -12.97 -2.39
CA SER A 168 19.47 -12.00 -2.50
C SER A 168 19.57 -11.39 -3.89
N ASP A 169 19.36 -12.19 -4.93
CA ASP A 169 19.59 -11.81 -6.33
C ASP A 169 18.56 -10.78 -6.77
N PHE A 170 17.32 -10.92 -6.29
CA PHE A 170 16.29 -9.90 -6.46
C PHE A 170 16.70 -8.57 -5.82
N HIS A 171 17.13 -8.59 -4.55
CA HIS A 171 17.49 -7.35 -3.86
C HIS A 171 18.73 -6.68 -4.44
N ALA A 172 19.75 -7.46 -4.84
CA ALA A 172 20.94 -6.96 -5.52
C ALA A 172 20.58 -6.33 -6.87
N SER A 173 19.74 -7.01 -7.66
CA SER A 173 19.24 -6.47 -8.92
C SER A 173 18.49 -5.15 -8.71
N MET A 174 17.57 -5.07 -7.75
CA MET A 174 16.83 -3.82 -7.51
C MET A 174 17.75 -2.67 -7.09
N ARG A 175 18.74 -2.93 -6.24
CA ARG A 175 19.74 -1.91 -5.84
C ARG A 175 20.56 -1.38 -7.02
N SER A 176 20.76 -2.19 -8.06
CA SER A 176 21.54 -1.79 -9.24
C SER A 176 20.82 -0.82 -10.18
N HIS A 177 19.50 -0.58 -10.01
CA HIS A 177 18.72 0.30 -10.88
C HIS A 177 18.61 1.72 -10.32
N LYS A 178 18.61 2.74 -11.20
CA LYS A 178 18.38 4.15 -10.84
C LYS A 178 16.93 4.39 -10.46
N PHE A 179 16.01 3.97 -11.32
CA PHE A 179 14.57 4.19 -11.16
C PHE A 179 13.81 2.89 -10.89
N ALA A 180 12.69 3.02 -10.18
CA ALA A 180 11.70 1.95 -10.05
C ALA A 180 10.33 2.45 -10.51
N LEU A 181 9.67 1.68 -11.38
CA LEU A 181 8.26 1.90 -11.70
C LEU A 181 7.40 1.46 -10.50
N ALA A 182 7.08 2.42 -9.63
CA ALA A 182 6.24 2.24 -8.45
C ALA A 182 4.75 2.41 -8.83
N LEU A 183 4.26 1.46 -9.61
CA LEU A 183 2.90 1.48 -10.16
C LEU A 183 1.94 0.73 -9.24
N GLU A 184 0.99 1.45 -8.68
CA GLU A 184 -0.03 0.90 -7.81
C GLU A 184 -1.10 0.15 -8.58
N ASN A 185 -1.63 -0.91 -7.98
CA ASN A 185 -2.62 -1.73 -8.69
C ASN A 185 -3.95 -0.98 -8.85
N SER A 186 -4.27 -0.05 -7.95
CA SER A 186 -5.59 0.54 -7.85
C SER A 186 -5.52 2.05 -7.75
N CYS A 187 -6.47 2.69 -8.40
CA CYS A 187 -6.75 4.11 -8.28
C CYS A 187 -7.42 4.33 -6.94
N CYS A 188 -6.67 4.62 -5.87
CA CYS A 188 -7.24 4.85 -4.54
C CYS A 188 -6.48 5.96 -3.81
N SER A 189 -7.24 6.86 -3.20
CA SER A 189 -6.75 7.91 -2.31
C SER A 189 -5.82 7.32 -1.25
N GLU A 190 -4.65 7.94 -1.08
CA GLU A 190 -3.58 7.55 -0.15
C GLU A 190 -3.01 6.12 -0.30
N TYR A 191 -3.34 5.39 -1.38
CA TYR A 191 -2.85 4.02 -1.58
C TYR A 191 -1.41 4.01 -2.12
N ILE A 192 -0.46 4.38 -1.26
CA ILE A 192 0.97 4.48 -1.55
C ILE A 192 1.68 3.35 -0.79
N THR A 193 2.10 2.31 -1.51
CA THR A 193 2.39 0.98 -0.93
C THR A 193 3.88 0.68 -0.79
N GLU A 194 4.22 -0.59 -0.52
CA GLU A 194 5.59 -1.08 -0.48
C GLU A 194 6.37 -0.79 -1.77
N LYS A 195 5.71 -0.62 -2.93
CA LYS A 195 6.39 -0.33 -4.20
C LYS A 195 7.13 1.00 -4.12
N PHE A 196 6.47 2.03 -3.62
CA PHE A 196 7.05 3.35 -3.41
C PHE A 196 8.11 3.32 -2.30
N TRP A 197 7.73 2.79 -1.12
CA TRP A 197 8.59 2.84 0.06
C TRP A 197 9.84 1.96 -0.06
N ASN A 198 9.75 0.77 -0.68
CA ASN A 198 10.94 -0.07 -0.90
C ASN A 198 11.93 0.60 -1.85
N ALA A 199 11.45 1.29 -2.90
CA ALA A 199 12.31 2.03 -3.82
C ALA A 199 13.19 3.03 -3.07
N LEU A 200 12.58 3.89 -2.24
CA LEU A 200 13.30 4.90 -1.46
C LEU A 200 14.21 4.30 -0.36
N THR A 201 13.70 3.32 0.38
CA THR A 201 14.33 2.87 1.65
C THR A 201 15.24 1.67 1.50
N LEU A 202 14.86 0.65 0.72
CA LEU A 202 15.61 -0.60 0.62
C LEU A 202 16.59 -0.61 -0.54
N TYR A 203 16.23 0.12 -1.61
CA TYR A 203 16.93 0.07 -2.88
C TYR A 203 17.61 1.38 -3.27
N ASN A 204 17.34 2.48 -2.56
CA ASN A 204 17.87 3.82 -2.86
C ASN A 204 17.66 4.21 -4.33
N GLN A 205 16.47 3.95 -4.84
CA GLN A 205 16.02 4.29 -6.19
C GLN A 205 15.17 5.54 -6.15
N VAL A 206 15.00 6.17 -7.31
CA VAL A 206 13.98 7.20 -7.53
C VAL A 206 12.70 6.53 -8.04
N PRO A 207 11.59 6.53 -7.27
CA PRO A 207 10.32 6.00 -7.73
C PRO A 207 9.70 6.87 -8.82
N VAL A 208 9.26 6.23 -9.91
CA VAL A 208 8.37 6.80 -10.93
C VAL A 208 6.96 6.31 -10.60
N VAL A 209 6.08 7.23 -10.19
CA VAL A 209 4.86 6.88 -9.47
C VAL A 209 3.61 6.97 -10.33
N TYR A 210 2.75 5.96 -10.16
CA TYR A 210 1.43 5.89 -10.76
C TYR A 210 0.42 5.29 -9.76
N GLY A 211 -0.51 6.09 -9.24
CA GLY A 211 -1.30 5.72 -8.06
C GLY A 211 -2.20 6.85 -7.54
N ALA A 212 -1.90 7.29 -6.32
CA ALA A 212 -2.55 8.40 -5.61
C ALA A 212 -2.31 9.76 -6.31
N THR A 213 -2.99 10.81 -5.86
CA THR A 213 -2.80 12.18 -6.38
C THR A 213 -1.42 12.75 -6.03
N ARG A 214 -1.00 13.80 -6.74
CA ARG A 214 0.28 14.48 -6.48
C ARG A 214 0.36 14.95 -5.04
N GLU A 215 -0.69 15.60 -4.58
CA GLU A 215 -0.78 16.20 -3.25
C GLU A 215 -0.68 15.13 -2.15
N GLU A 216 -1.24 13.95 -2.39
CA GLU A 216 -1.14 12.83 -1.45
C GLU A 216 0.27 12.24 -1.37
N TYR A 217 0.99 12.17 -2.50
CA TYR A 217 2.41 11.80 -2.48
C TYR A 217 3.23 12.86 -1.74
N GLU A 218 3.09 14.13 -2.12
CA GLU A 218 3.85 15.25 -1.54
C GLU A 218 3.62 15.42 -0.04
N ARG A 219 2.43 15.06 0.46
CA ARG A 219 2.11 15.11 1.89
C ARG A 219 2.95 14.16 2.75
N ILE A 220 3.39 13.02 2.22
CA ILE A 220 4.06 11.97 3.02
C ILE A 220 5.44 11.57 2.49
N ALA A 221 5.73 11.79 1.22
CA ALA A 221 7.02 11.50 0.61
C ALA A 221 8.07 12.54 1.01
N PRO A 222 9.36 12.19 0.98
CA PRO A 222 10.41 13.20 1.03
C PRO A 222 10.27 14.19 -0.14
N PRO A 223 10.52 15.49 0.08
CA PRO A 223 10.44 16.50 -0.97
C PRO A 223 11.33 16.17 -2.17
N GLY A 224 10.81 16.34 -3.40
CA GLY A 224 11.56 16.13 -4.64
C GLY A 224 12.10 14.71 -4.83
N SER A 225 11.49 13.70 -4.22
CA SER A 225 12.02 12.32 -4.21
C SER A 225 11.47 11.39 -5.29
N PHE A 226 10.52 11.83 -6.10
CA PHE A 226 9.81 10.98 -7.05
C PHE A 226 9.48 11.69 -8.36
N ILE A 227 9.30 10.91 -9.42
CA ILE A 227 8.82 11.38 -10.73
C ILE A 227 7.33 11.03 -10.83
N PHE A 228 6.47 12.04 -11.00
CA PHE A 228 5.05 11.83 -11.17
C PHE A 228 4.71 11.63 -12.65
N VAL A 229 4.10 10.50 -12.99
CA VAL A 229 3.88 10.14 -14.40
C VAL A 229 2.99 11.16 -15.15
N GLN A 230 2.04 11.80 -14.47
CA GLN A 230 1.12 12.75 -15.12
C GLN A 230 1.67 14.16 -15.33
N ASP A 231 2.95 14.40 -14.98
CA ASP A 231 3.63 15.65 -15.37
C ASP A 231 3.96 15.71 -16.85
N PHE A 232 3.88 14.56 -17.53
CA PHE A 232 4.29 14.40 -18.91
C PHE A 232 3.07 14.25 -19.81
N SER A 233 3.09 14.93 -20.95
CA SER A 233 2.03 14.88 -21.95
C SER A 233 1.95 13.52 -22.65
N SER A 234 3.05 12.75 -22.66
CA SER A 234 3.14 11.44 -23.31
C SER A 234 4.15 10.50 -22.64
N LEU A 235 4.04 9.20 -22.95
CA LEU A 235 5.03 8.20 -22.52
C LEU A 235 6.41 8.43 -23.16
N LYS A 236 6.45 9.03 -24.35
CA LYS A 236 7.69 9.41 -25.06
C LYS A 236 8.42 10.52 -24.32
N GLU A 237 7.69 11.53 -23.83
CA GLU A 237 8.23 12.61 -23.02
C GLU A 237 8.72 12.11 -21.65
N LEU A 238 7.91 11.30 -20.96
CA LEU A 238 8.33 10.63 -19.72
C LEU A 238 9.61 9.81 -19.94
N ALA A 239 9.69 9.05 -21.03
CA ALA A 239 10.86 8.25 -21.37
C ALA A 239 12.11 9.11 -21.63
N ALA A 240 11.95 10.21 -22.37
CA ALA A 240 13.04 11.17 -22.60
C ALA A 240 13.53 11.79 -21.30
N TYR A 241 12.62 12.17 -20.39
CA TYR A 241 12.96 12.71 -19.08
C TYR A 241 13.74 11.70 -18.22
N ILE A 242 13.24 10.46 -18.13
CA ILE A 242 13.92 9.38 -17.38
C ILE A 242 15.33 9.12 -17.94
N LYS A 243 15.51 9.10 -19.27
CA LYS A 243 16.85 8.96 -19.88
C LYS A 243 17.76 10.13 -19.53
N ARG A 244 17.27 11.36 -19.65
CA ARG A 244 18.04 12.57 -19.35
C ARG A 244 18.54 12.57 -17.91
N VAL A 245 17.62 12.42 -16.95
CA VAL A 245 17.97 12.37 -15.53
C VAL A 245 18.86 11.16 -15.24
N GLY A 246 18.56 9.99 -15.82
CA GLY A 246 19.33 8.77 -15.63
C GLY A 246 20.77 8.82 -16.15
N ASN A 247 21.07 9.71 -17.09
CA ASN A 247 22.40 9.91 -17.68
C ASN A 247 23.11 11.18 -17.17
N ASN A 248 22.46 11.97 -16.32
CA ASN A 248 23.03 13.18 -15.73
C ASN A 248 23.23 12.99 -14.21
N GLU A 249 24.49 12.99 -13.78
CA GLU A 249 24.86 12.80 -12.37
C GLU A 249 24.21 13.83 -11.44
N SER A 250 24.21 15.11 -11.83
CA SER A 250 23.69 16.20 -11.01
C SER A 250 22.17 16.13 -10.88
N GLU A 251 21.46 15.94 -12.01
CA GLU A 251 20.00 15.79 -12.00
C GLU A 251 19.55 14.57 -11.20
N TYR A 252 20.22 13.42 -11.36
CA TYR A 252 19.88 12.21 -10.60
C TYR A 252 20.11 12.37 -9.10
N ASN A 253 21.25 12.95 -8.69
CA ASN A 253 21.53 13.16 -7.27
C ASN A 253 20.60 14.20 -6.63
N MET A 254 19.99 15.10 -7.41
CA MET A 254 18.98 16.04 -6.91
C MET A 254 17.77 15.31 -6.28
N TYR A 255 17.35 14.19 -6.87
CA TYR A 255 16.28 13.33 -6.32
C TYR A 255 16.62 12.64 -5.00
N HIS A 256 17.89 12.74 -4.55
CA HIS A 256 18.35 12.22 -3.27
C HIS A 256 18.75 13.33 -2.28
N SER A 257 18.58 14.60 -2.65
CA SER A 257 18.93 15.76 -1.81
C SER A 257 18.18 15.77 -0.46
N TRP A 258 16.93 15.30 -0.45
CA TRP A 258 16.08 15.17 0.74
C TRP A 258 16.71 14.38 1.88
N ARG A 259 17.68 13.49 1.58
CA ARG A 259 18.39 12.68 2.58
C ARG A 259 19.21 13.54 3.54
N LYS A 260 19.62 14.74 3.13
CA LYS A 260 20.31 15.70 4.02
C LYS A 260 19.38 16.27 5.10
N PHE A 261 18.08 16.28 4.82
CA PHE A 261 17.07 16.94 5.65
C PHE A 261 16.19 15.97 6.43
N GLY A 262 16.17 14.68 6.08
CA GLY A 262 15.39 13.69 6.80
C GLY A 262 15.61 12.28 6.29
N TYR A 263 14.83 11.35 6.84
CA TYR A 263 14.85 9.95 6.45
C TYR A 263 13.45 9.43 6.12
N SER A 264 13.39 8.60 5.07
CA SER A 264 12.22 7.77 4.80
C SER A 264 12.29 6.51 5.63
N TYR A 265 11.14 6.03 6.10
CA TYR A 265 11.02 4.74 6.76
C TYR A 265 9.82 3.99 6.22
N LYS A 266 9.96 2.67 6.18
CA LYS A 266 8.86 1.76 5.90
C LYS A 266 8.27 1.30 7.23
N ILE A 267 6.96 1.31 7.34
CA ILE A 267 6.29 0.72 8.49
C ILE A 267 6.49 -0.80 8.43
N LYS A 268 6.95 -1.37 9.55
CA LYS A 268 7.11 -2.81 9.67
C LYS A 268 5.73 -3.45 9.67
N MET A 269 5.35 -3.94 8.49
CA MET A 269 4.02 -4.51 8.24
C MET A 269 3.66 -5.60 9.26
N TRP A 270 4.62 -6.40 9.72
CA TRP A 270 4.39 -7.45 10.69
C TRP A 270 4.01 -6.94 12.09
N GLU A 271 4.64 -5.87 12.58
CA GLU A 271 4.32 -5.24 13.89
C GLU A 271 2.93 -4.59 13.88
N ASN A 272 2.42 -4.24 12.69
CA ASN A 272 1.18 -3.51 12.49
C ASN A 272 0.08 -4.38 11.85
N MET A 273 0.32 -5.68 11.71
CA MET A 273 -0.74 -6.63 11.35
C MET A 273 -1.80 -6.62 12.44
N VAL A 274 -3.07 -6.71 12.03
CA VAL A 274 -4.24 -6.63 12.93
C VAL A 274 -4.24 -7.66 14.07
N TYR A 275 -3.49 -8.75 13.92
CA TYR A 275 -3.35 -9.82 14.92
C TYR A 275 -2.09 -9.72 15.78
N HIS A 276 -1.23 -8.71 15.57
CA HIS A 276 -0.09 -8.44 16.45
C HIS A 276 -0.57 -7.75 17.73
N CYS A 277 0.03 -8.05 18.88
CA CYS A 277 -0.46 -7.54 20.17
C CYS A 277 -0.47 -6.01 20.24
N HIS A 278 0.46 -5.33 19.57
CA HIS A 278 0.41 -3.87 19.44
C HIS A 278 -0.93 -3.38 18.84
N SER A 279 -1.37 -3.98 17.73
CA SER A 279 -2.63 -3.66 17.06
C SER A 279 -3.85 -4.05 17.89
N VAL A 280 -3.78 -5.19 18.59
CA VAL A 280 -4.82 -5.64 19.52
C VAL A 280 -5.00 -4.63 20.65
N CYS A 281 -3.90 -4.13 21.22
CA CYS A 281 -3.96 -3.14 22.29
C CYS A 281 -4.50 -1.79 21.81
N ARG A 282 -4.20 -1.37 20.58
CA ARG A 282 -4.85 -0.19 19.97
C ARG A 282 -6.37 -0.36 19.90
N MET A 283 -6.85 -1.52 19.43
CA MET A 283 -8.28 -1.81 19.35
C MET A 283 -8.93 -1.93 20.75
N ALA A 284 -8.25 -2.55 21.71
CA ALA A 284 -8.69 -2.65 23.10
C ALA A 284 -8.85 -1.29 23.77
N SER A 285 -7.89 -0.37 23.56
CA SER A 285 -8.00 1.00 24.09
C SER A 285 -9.22 1.70 23.52
N LYS A 286 -9.45 1.59 22.20
CA LYS A 286 -10.63 2.18 21.58
C LYS A 286 -11.95 1.56 22.06
N LEU A 287 -11.95 0.26 22.39
CA LEU A 287 -13.13 -0.41 22.91
C LEU A 287 -13.60 0.22 24.24
N LYS A 288 -12.67 0.59 25.11
CA LYS A 288 -12.97 1.27 26.39
C LYS A 288 -13.64 2.63 26.16
N GLU A 289 -13.22 3.38 25.15
CA GLU A 289 -13.81 4.68 24.78
C GLU A 289 -15.25 4.54 24.26
N VAL A 290 -15.53 3.46 23.55
CA VAL A 290 -16.87 3.15 23.03
C VAL A 290 -17.83 2.77 24.14
N GLU A 291 -17.38 1.96 25.11
CA GLU A 291 -18.18 1.62 26.29
C GLU A 291 -18.57 2.87 27.11
N ALA A 292 -17.80 3.96 26.97
CA ALA A 292 -18.08 5.28 27.55
C ALA A 292 -19.03 6.18 26.71
N GLY A 293 -19.61 5.67 25.61
CA GLY A 293 -20.67 6.35 24.85
C GLY A 293 -20.27 6.96 23.50
N ASN A 294 -19.02 6.82 23.06
CA ASN A 294 -18.59 7.27 21.73
C ASN A 294 -18.97 6.26 20.63
N VAL A 295 -19.62 6.73 19.57
CA VAL A 295 -20.35 5.86 18.62
C VAL A 295 -19.50 5.38 17.44
N PHE A 296 -19.80 4.16 16.98
CA PHE A 296 -19.23 3.46 15.83
C PHE A 296 -19.82 3.93 14.49
N HIS A 297 -19.03 4.33 13.50
CA HIS A 297 -19.48 4.32 12.10
C HIS A 297 -18.27 4.35 11.13
N PHE A 298 -17.89 3.21 10.57
CA PHE A 298 -17.07 3.18 9.37
C PHE A 298 -17.94 2.91 8.15
N ASN A 299 -17.89 3.81 7.17
CA ASN A 299 -18.53 3.62 5.87
C ASN A 299 -17.50 3.07 4.89
N GLU A 300 -17.50 1.76 4.65
CA GLU A 300 -16.57 1.11 3.71
C GLU A 300 -16.77 1.60 2.27
N LYS A 301 -17.97 2.10 1.93
CA LYS A 301 -18.30 2.74 0.65
C LYS A 301 -17.91 4.23 0.60
N GLY A 302 -17.51 4.81 1.73
CA GLY A 302 -17.18 6.23 1.90
C GLY A 302 -15.81 6.62 1.34
N MET A 303 -15.52 7.93 1.39
CA MET A 303 -14.29 8.51 0.80
C MET A 303 -12.99 7.98 1.41
N ALA A 304 -13.02 7.51 2.66
CA ALA A 304 -11.85 6.95 3.34
C ALA A 304 -11.47 5.54 2.86
N TYR A 305 -12.27 4.92 2.00
CA TYR A 305 -11.96 3.60 1.44
C TYR A 305 -12.49 3.45 0.00
N TYR A 306 -13.60 2.75 -0.24
CA TYR A 306 -14.06 2.49 -1.62
C TYR A 306 -14.38 3.76 -2.39
N GLY A 307 -15.03 4.74 -1.74
CA GLY A 307 -15.35 6.02 -2.36
C GLY A 307 -14.12 6.84 -2.76
N GLY A 308 -13.00 6.64 -2.05
CA GLY A 308 -11.70 7.23 -2.36
C GLY A 308 -11.07 6.68 -3.64
N CYS A 309 -11.58 5.57 -4.18
CA CYS A 309 -11.05 4.94 -5.38
C CYS A 309 -11.58 5.52 -6.71
N ARG A 310 -11.79 6.85 -6.68
CA ARG A 310 -12.29 7.67 -7.80
C ARG A 310 -11.51 8.98 -7.96
N LYS A 311 -10.74 9.39 -6.94
CA LYS A 311 -9.92 10.61 -6.94
C LYS A 311 -8.44 10.21 -6.85
N CYS A 312 -7.85 9.95 -8.01
CA CYS A 312 -6.48 9.44 -8.15
C CYS A 312 -5.91 9.92 -9.50
N GLN A 313 -4.71 9.47 -9.88
CA GLN A 313 -4.22 9.66 -11.24
C GLN A 313 -5.17 8.99 -12.27
N LYS A 314 -5.78 9.80 -13.15
CA LYS A 314 -6.54 9.29 -14.30
C LYS A 314 -5.77 8.21 -15.08
N GLU A 315 -6.50 7.23 -15.59
CA GLU A 315 -5.89 6.24 -16.48
C GLU A 315 -5.27 6.95 -17.68
N ILE A 316 -3.97 6.77 -17.87
CA ILE A 316 -3.28 7.38 -18.99
C ILE A 316 -3.88 6.77 -20.25
N ASN A 317 -4.39 7.60 -21.15
CA ASN A 317 -4.86 7.15 -22.45
C ASN A 317 -3.65 6.59 -23.20
N LEU A 318 -3.41 5.29 -23.06
CA LEU A 318 -2.36 4.53 -23.75
C LEU A 318 -2.57 4.49 -25.27
N VAL A 319 -3.68 5.06 -25.76
CA VAL A 319 -4.16 5.04 -27.14
C VAL A 319 -3.85 6.34 -27.88
N THR A 320 -3.59 7.48 -27.23
CA THR A 320 -3.07 8.66 -27.95
C THR A 320 -1.55 8.57 -28.07
N GLY A 321 -1.10 7.48 -28.67
CA GLY A 321 0.06 7.51 -29.54
C GLY A 321 -0.34 8.13 -30.87
N ASN A 322 -0.74 9.41 -30.87
CA ASN A 322 -0.70 10.19 -32.11
C ASN A 322 0.76 10.60 -32.31
N ASP A 323 1.60 9.61 -32.62
CA ASP A 323 2.66 9.79 -33.61
C ASP A 323 1.91 9.68 -34.97
N ALA A 324 1.28 10.78 -35.37
CA ALA A 324 0.86 11.11 -36.74
C ALA A 324 0.94 12.64 -36.88
#